data_AF-A0A7L3M610-F1
#
_entry.id   AF-A0A7L3M610-F1
#
_cell.length_a   1.000
_cell.length_b   1.000
_cell.length_c   1.000
_cell.angle_alpha   90.00
_cell.angle_beta   90.00
_cell.angle_gamma   90.00
#
_symmetry.space_group_name_H-M   'P 1'
#
loop_
_entity.id
_entity.type
_entity.pdbx_description
1 polymer ?
#
loop_
_entity_poly.entity_id
_entity_poly.type
_entity_poly.pdbx_seq_one_letter_code
_entity_poly.pdbx_strand_id
1 'polypeptide(L)'
;AQRDPRVRCCSRRGLGGVLELCAPFVRALAQGQPGGAAAEADAIWNFETAVRENVTINGQPWEEASDDSRLQSDSNIKILEDQFDELIVETATRRKQWPKKILVHAIQTMKAEQEMLKLYQPVVKPAEIRPHPSQDAYIADLKQATEVASKQISEAMQSIPALIEKAEGFSQALTLQPTLELCKLRQEVFSGCKAKEENNVQNLVPPGEVTPKGTVSSKNPYVLLKRRKAAGCPERRRYPLRRRKITLSA
;
A
#
# COMPACT_ATOMS: atom_id res chain seq x y z
N ALA A 1 -15.02 28.18 55.49
CA ALA A 1 -13.63 28.64 55.59
C ALA A 1 -13.64 30.05 56.17
N GLN A 2 -13.07 30.22 57.36
CA GLN A 2 -13.01 31.53 58.01
C GLN A 2 -12.05 32.42 57.20
N ARG A 3 -12.53 33.58 56.75
CA ARG A 3 -11.68 34.55 56.04
C ARG A 3 -10.72 35.15 57.05
N ASP A 4 -9.45 35.27 56.66
CA ASP A 4 -8.46 36.02 57.43
C ASP A 4 -8.91 37.48 57.52
N PRO A 5 -9.13 38.03 58.73
CA PRO A 5 -9.58 39.41 58.91
C PRO A 5 -8.49 40.45 58.64
N ARG A 6 -7.22 40.02 58.54
CA ARG A 6 -6.08 40.91 58.31
C ARG A 6 -6.10 41.53 56.91
N VAL A 7 -5.61 42.76 56.81
CA VAL A 7 -5.52 43.46 55.53
C VAL A 7 -4.47 42.78 54.65
N ARG A 8 -4.81 42.49 53.39
CA ARG A 8 -3.88 41.88 52.44
C ARG A 8 -3.07 42.96 51.72
N CYS A 9 -1.77 42.91 51.92
CA CYS A 9 -0.77 43.70 51.22
C CYS A 9 0.04 42.80 50.27
N CYS A 10 0.57 43.38 49.20
CA CYS A 10 1.40 42.67 48.22
C CYS A 10 2.89 42.97 48.35
N SER A 11 3.27 44.03 49.07
CA SER A 11 4.65 44.47 49.22
C SER A 11 4.93 44.85 50.67
N ARG A 12 5.91 44.14 51.27
CA ARG A 12 6.44 44.47 52.59
C ARG A 12 7.12 45.83 52.60
N ARG A 13 7.95 46.10 51.58
CA ARG A 13 8.65 47.37 51.38
C ARG A 13 7.69 48.54 51.24
N GLY A 14 6.64 48.38 50.43
CA GLY A 14 5.62 49.42 50.26
C GLY A 14 4.92 49.78 51.57
N LEU A 15 4.57 48.77 52.38
CA LEU A 15 3.98 49.00 53.70
C LEU A 15 4.97 49.65 54.68
N GLY A 16 6.23 49.24 54.65
CA GLY A 16 7.31 49.87 55.42
C GLY A 16 7.43 51.37 55.12
N GLY A 17 7.41 51.75 53.84
CA GLY A 17 7.44 53.17 53.45
C GLY A 17 6.22 53.97 53.93
N VAL A 18 5.03 53.34 54.00
CA VAL A 18 3.84 53.99 54.57
C VAL A 18 3.98 54.16 56.09
N LEU A 19 4.51 53.16 56.81
CA LEU A 19 4.79 53.27 58.24
C LEU A 19 5.77 54.41 58.57
N GLU A 20 6.81 54.57 57.75
CA GLU A 20 7.76 55.68 57.88
C GLU A 20 7.09 57.06 57.70
N LEU A 21 6.15 57.18 56.75
CA LEU A 21 5.36 58.41 56.56
C LEU A 21 4.41 58.68 57.73
N CYS A 22 3.93 57.64 58.42
CA CYS A 22 3.09 57.75 59.61
C CYS A 22 3.89 58.12 60.87
N ALA A 23 5.18 57.82 60.92
CA ALA A 23 6.01 58.01 62.12
C ALA A 23 6.00 59.45 62.68
N PRO A 24 6.09 60.54 61.88
CA PRO A 24 6.01 61.91 62.41
C PRO A 24 4.71 62.22 63.16
N PHE A 25 3.58 61.65 62.73
CA PHE A 25 2.30 61.85 63.40
C PHE A 25 2.24 61.12 64.75
N VAL A 26 2.78 59.90 64.81
CA VAL A 26 2.88 59.13 66.06
C VAL A 26 3.81 59.84 67.05
N ARG A 27 4.93 60.40 66.56
CA ARG A 27 5.83 61.22 67.38
C ARG A 27 5.15 62.46 67.93
N ALA A 28 4.41 63.19 67.09
CA ALA A 28 3.66 64.37 67.52
C ALA A 28 2.62 64.05 68.59
N LEU A 29 1.99 62.87 68.54
CA LEU A 29 1.05 62.41 69.58
C LEU A 29 1.74 62.05 70.90
N ALA A 30 3.00 61.62 70.87
CA ALA A 30 3.79 61.33 72.06
C ALA A 30 4.32 62.61 72.75
N GLN A 31 4.37 63.75 72.03
CA GLN A 31 4.80 65.04 72.59
C GLN A 31 3.77 65.54 73.61
N GLY A 32 4.15 65.53 74.90
CA GLY A 32 3.29 65.90 76.02
C GLY A 32 2.99 64.75 76.99
N GLN A 33 3.39 63.52 76.65
CA GLN A 33 3.37 62.39 77.59
C GLN A 33 4.56 62.43 78.55
N PRO A 34 4.38 62.07 79.84
CA PRO A 34 5.50 61.91 80.77
C PRO A 34 6.36 60.72 80.32
N GLY A 35 7.65 60.96 80.04
CA GLY A 35 8.57 59.89 79.59
C GLY A 35 9.52 60.29 78.45
N GLY A 36 9.34 61.47 77.84
CA GLY A 36 10.27 62.03 76.86
C GLY A 36 10.53 61.08 75.68
N ALA A 37 11.79 60.91 75.28
CA ALA A 37 12.18 60.11 74.12
C ALA A 37 11.86 58.61 74.24
N ALA A 38 11.78 58.06 75.46
CA ALA A 38 11.44 56.65 75.66
C ALA A 38 9.96 56.38 75.32
N ALA A 39 9.06 57.28 75.74
CA ALA A 39 7.64 57.19 75.41
C ALA A 39 7.38 57.33 73.90
N GLU A 40 8.19 58.12 73.20
CA GLU A 40 8.13 58.25 71.75
C GLU A 40 8.53 56.95 71.03
N ALA A 41 9.65 56.34 71.44
CA ALA A 41 10.11 55.08 70.86
C ALA A 41 9.10 53.94 71.10
N ASP A 42 8.54 53.85 72.31
CA ASP A 42 7.53 52.85 72.66
C ASP A 42 6.23 53.07 71.85
N ALA A 43 5.80 54.32 71.65
CA ALA A 43 4.62 54.62 70.84
C ALA A 43 4.79 54.20 69.38
N ILE A 44 5.96 54.46 68.79
CA ILE A 44 6.29 54.01 67.42
C ILE A 44 6.33 52.49 67.35
N TRP A 45 7.03 51.83 68.29
CA TRP A 45 7.13 50.37 68.33
C TRP A 45 5.75 49.70 68.46
N ASN A 46 4.91 50.18 69.37
CA ASN A 46 3.57 49.64 69.58
C ASN A 46 2.68 49.85 68.36
N PHE A 47 2.75 51.04 67.74
CA PHE A 47 2.00 51.32 66.50
C PHE A 47 2.43 50.39 65.37
N GLU A 48 3.73 50.29 65.09
CA GLU A 48 4.24 49.41 64.03
C GLU A 48 3.89 47.95 64.30
N THR A 49 4.05 47.48 65.53
CA THR A 49 3.72 46.09 65.91
C THR A 49 2.22 45.82 65.70
N ALA A 50 1.35 46.73 66.15
CA ALA A 50 -0.08 46.60 65.92
C ALA A 50 -0.43 46.56 64.43
N VAL A 51 0.22 47.36 63.59
CA VAL A 51 0.01 47.29 62.14
C VAL A 51 0.49 45.94 61.58
N ARG A 52 1.68 45.46 61.98
CA ARG A 52 2.27 44.18 61.51
C ARG A 52 1.39 42.98 61.85
N GLU A 53 0.78 42.95 63.02
CA GLU A 53 -0.14 41.87 63.43
C GLU A 53 -1.45 41.86 62.64
N ASN A 54 -1.88 43.01 62.13
CA ASN A 54 -3.17 43.19 61.44
C ASN A 54 -3.07 43.14 59.91
N VAL A 55 -1.90 42.81 59.35
CA VAL A 55 -1.67 42.73 57.91
C VAL A 55 -1.09 41.37 57.51
N THR A 56 -1.29 41.01 56.25
CA THR A 56 -0.64 39.87 55.60
C THR A 56 0.06 40.32 54.34
N ILE A 57 1.24 39.76 54.06
CA ILE A 57 1.96 40.01 52.80
C ILE A 57 1.81 38.76 51.94
N ASN A 58 1.13 38.89 50.80
CA ASN A 58 0.81 37.76 49.92
C ASN A 58 0.12 36.59 50.65
N GLY A 59 -0.67 36.90 51.68
CA GLY A 59 -1.40 35.91 52.48
C GLY A 59 -0.55 35.21 53.56
N GLN A 60 0.71 35.59 53.72
CA GLN A 60 1.57 35.15 54.82
C GLN A 60 1.58 36.18 55.96
N PRO A 61 1.72 35.78 57.23
CA PRO A 61 1.97 36.70 58.33
C PRO A 61 3.29 37.46 58.12
N TRP A 62 3.44 38.60 58.80
CA TRP A 62 4.54 39.55 58.60
C TRP A 62 5.94 38.93 58.82
N GLU A 63 6.05 37.98 59.74
CA GLU A 63 7.28 37.31 60.17
C GLU A 63 7.74 36.27 59.14
N GLU A 64 6.80 35.57 58.52
CA GLU A 64 7.04 34.52 57.53
C GLU A 64 7.16 35.07 56.10
N ALA A 65 6.61 36.26 55.86
CA ALA A 65 6.72 36.93 54.59
C ALA A 65 8.18 37.30 54.29
N SER A 66 8.72 36.75 53.20
CA SER A 66 10.04 37.12 52.69
C SER A 66 10.11 38.62 52.48
N ASP A 67 11.13 39.25 53.05
CA ASP A 67 11.45 40.61 52.69
C ASP A 67 12.12 40.60 51.32
N ASP A 68 11.41 41.07 50.30
CA ASP A 68 11.95 41.22 48.94
C ASP A 68 13.21 42.11 48.91
N SER A 69 13.50 42.86 49.99
CA SER A 69 14.75 43.58 50.18
C SER A 69 15.98 42.66 50.36
N ARG A 70 15.81 41.42 50.84
CA ARG A 70 16.90 40.43 50.99
C ARG A 70 17.38 39.83 49.66
N LEU A 71 16.65 40.07 48.56
CA LEU A 71 17.02 39.60 47.22
C LEU A 71 18.07 40.49 46.52
N GLN A 72 18.54 41.55 47.17
CA GLN A 72 19.52 42.50 46.61
C GLN A 72 20.77 42.64 47.47
N SER A 73 21.31 41.55 48.01
CA SER A 73 22.77 41.54 48.17
C SER A 73 23.34 41.32 46.78
N ASP A 74 24.04 42.30 46.22
CA ASP A 74 24.72 42.20 44.91
C ASP A 74 25.57 40.91 44.79
N SER A 75 26.03 40.40 45.94
CA SER A 75 26.69 39.10 46.05
C SER A 75 25.86 37.90 45.58
N ASN A 76 24.56 37.84 45.87
CA ASN A 76 23.72 36.68 45.52
C ASN A 76 23.43 36.66 44.01
N ILE A 77 23.20 37.83 43.42
CA ILE A 77 22.97 37.97 41.98
C ILE A 77 24.24 37.57 41.23
N LYS A 78 25.40 38.07 41.66
CA LYS A 78 26.69 37.74 41.04
C LYS A 78 27.00 36.24 41.08
N ILE A 79 26.76 35.57 42.21
CA ILE A 79 26.95 34.11 42.32
C ILE A 79 26.05 33.37 41.32
N LEU A 80 24.80 33.82 41.17
CA LEU A 80 23.86 33.21 40.23
C LEU A 80 24.27 33.46 38.77
N GLU A 81 24.74 34.65 38.45
CA GLU A 81 25.27 35.01 37.13
C GLU A 81 26.50 34.16 36.77
N ASP A 82 27.46 34.02 37.69
CA ASP A 82 28.66 33.22 37.48
C ASP A 82 28.30 31.73 37.23
N GLN A 83 27.36 31.17 38.01
CA GLN A 83 26.86 29.81 37.81
C GLN A 83 26.12 29.66 36.46
N PHE A 84 25.36 30.68 36.08
CA PHE A 84 24.64 30.65 34.82
C PHE A 84 25.60 30.69 33.64
N ASP A 85 26.62 31.54 33.68
CA ASP A 85 27.66 31.62 32.65
C ASP A 85 28.43 30.31 32.51
N GLU A 86 28.76 29.64 33.62
CA GLU A 86 29.37 28.31 33.61
C GLU A 86 28.49 27.30 32.84
N LEU A 87 27.19 27.25 33.14
CA LEU A 87 26.24 26.37 32.47
C LEU A 87 26.06 26.71 30.99
N ILE A 88 26.08 27.99 30.62
CA ILE A 88 26.01 28.42 29.22
C ILE A 88 27.24 27.94 28.45
N VAL A 89 28.44 28.12 29.00
CA VAL A 89 29.69 27.66 28.39
C VAL A 89 29.72 26.13 28.30
N GLU A 90 29.36 25.42 29.37
CA GLU A 90 29.28 23.96 29.37
C GLU A 90 28.30 23.45 28.30
N THR A 91 27.10 24.05 28.25
CA THR A 91 26.09 23.65 27.27
C THR A 91 26.54 23.93 25.85
N ALA A 92 27.14 25.08 25.58
CA ALA A 92 27.66 25.45 24.27
C ALA A 92 28.81 24.53 23.83
N THR A 93 29.74 24.22 24.73
CA THR A 93 30.83 23.28 24.46
C THR A 93 30.29 21.87 24.22
N ARG A 94 29.30 21.43 25.00
CA ARG A 94 28.63 20.14 24.80
C ARG A 94 28.00 20.04 23.41
N ARG A 95 27.18 21.04 23.04
CA ARG A 95 26.53 21.13 21.72
C ARG A 95 27.53 21.14 20.56
N LYS A 96 28.71 21.73 20.74
CA LYS A 96 29.75 21.81 19.71
C LYS A 96 30.54 20.50 19.56
N GLN A 97 30.93 19.87 20.67
CA GLN A 97 31.90 18.77 20.66
C GLN A 97 31.25 17.38 20.62
N TRP A 98 30.17 17.16 21.36
CA TRP A 98 29.60 15.82 21.52
C TRP A 98 28.99 15.24 20.25
N PRO A 99 28.30 15.98 19.38
CA PRO A 99 27.85 15.44 18.10
C PRO A 99 29.00 14.88 17.26
N LYS A 100 30.18 15.51 17.31
CA LYS A 100 31.37 15.03 16.59
C LYS A 100 31.91 13.74 17.21
N LYS A 101 31.97 13.65 18.55
CA LYS A 101 32.41 12.43 19.26
C LYS A 101 31.46 11.25 19.00
N ILE A 102 30.15 11.50 19.11
CA ILE A 102 29.11 10.50 18.85
C ILE A 102 29.19 10.02 17.41
N LEU A 103 29.35 10.93 16.45
CA LEU A 103 29.47 10.58 15.04
C LEU A 103 30.64 9.62 14.77
N VAL A 104 31.80 9.86 15.38
CA VAL A 104 32.96 8.96 15.23
C VAL A 104 32.64 7.56 15.72
N HIS A 105 32.04 7.43 16.91
CA HIS A 105 31.66 6.13 17.45
C HIS A 105 30.58 5.44 16.62
N ALA A 106 29.56 6.17 16.17
CA ALA A 106 28.52 5.63 15.30
C ALA A 106 29.10 5.08 13.99
N ILE A 107 30.03 5.81 13.35
CA ILE A 107 30.72 5.35 12.14
C ILE A 107 31.54 4.09 12.41
N GLN A 108 32.26 4.03 13.54
CA GLN A 108 33.03 2.85 13.92
C GLN A 108 32.14 1.62 14.12
N THR A 109 31.03 1.77 14.85
CA THR A 109 30.05 0.69 15.07
C THR A 109 29.44 0.22 13.76
N MET A 110 28.97 1.14 12.91
CA MET A 110 28.38 0.78 11.60
C MET A 110 29.37 0.04 10.71
N LYS A 111 30.64 0.45 10.69
CA LYS A 111 31.70 -0.26 9.96
C LYS A 111 31.94 -1.65 10.53
N ALA A 112 31.99 -1.79 11.85
CA ALA A 112 32.18 -3.09 12.50
C ALA A 112 31.02 -4.06 12.18
N GLU A 113 29.78 -3.59 12.24
CA GLU A 113 28.60 -4.36 11.84
C GLU A 113 28.66 -4.78 10.37
N GLN A 114 29.09 -3.88 9.48
CA GLN A 114 29.28 -4.19 8.07
C GLN A 114 30.37 -5.25 7.85
N GLU A 115 31.51 -5.18 8.56
CA GLU A 115 32.55 -6.21 8.48
C GLU A 115 32.06 -7.55 9.02
N MET A 116 31.32 -7.57 10.13
CA MET A 116 30.68 -8.79 10.64
C MET A 116 29.73 -9.41 9.61
N LEU A 117 28.96 -8.58 8.89
CA LEU A 117 28.06 -9.05 7.84
C LEU A 117 28.83 -9.68 6.66
N LYS A 118 30.04 -9.21 6.33
CA LYS A 118 30.86 -9.85 5.28
C LYS A 118 31.31 -11.25 5.66
N LEU A 119 31.52 -11.51 6.95
CA LEU A 119 31.88 -12.84 7.46
C LEU A 119 30.68 -13.79 7.46
N TYR A 120 29.46 -13.28 7.28
CA TYR A 120 28.26 -14.12 7.24
C TYR A 120 28.22 -14.93 5.94
N GLN A 121 28.45 -16.24 6.05
CA GLN A 121 28.08 -17.18 4.99
C GLN A 121 26.60 -17.57 5.14
N PRO A 122 25.79 -17.49 4.06
CA PRO A 122 24.43 -18.00 4.09
C PRO A 122 24.45 -19.49 4.41
N VAL A 123 23.91 -19.86 5.58
CA VAL A 123 23.92 -21.23 6.11
C VAL A 123 23.06 -22.18 5.25
N VAL A 124 22.17 -21.65 4.41
CA VAL A 124 21.28 -22.45 3.56
C VAL A 124 21.65 -22.24 2.10
N LYS A 125 22.38 -23.20 1.53
CA LYS A 125 22.49 -23.33 0.08
C LYS A 125 21.09 -23.71 -0.45
N PRO A 126 20.56 -23.03 -1.48
CA PRO A 126 19.30 -23.43 -2.09
C PRO A 126 19.36 -24.90 -2.51
N ALA A 127 18.43 -25.71 -2.04
CA ALA A 127 18.34 -27.10 -2.46
C ALA A 127 17.98 -27.13 -3.95
N GLU A 128 18.82 -27.75 -4.77
CA GLU A 128 18.52 -27.98 -6.18
C GLU A 128 17.33 -28.93 -6.29
N ILE A 129 16.20 -28.43 -6.79
CA ILE A 129 15.02 -29.24 -7.09
C ILE A 129 15.34 -30.03 -8.35
N ARG A 130 15.70 -31.30 -8.21
CA ARG A 130 15.84 -32.21 -9.35
C ARG A 130 14.45 -32.56 -9.89
N PRO A 131 14.21 -32.46 -11.21
CA PRO A 131 12.96 -32.93 -11.81
C PRO A 131 12.83 -34.45 -11.65
N HIS A 132 11.60 -34.92 -11.42
CA HIS A 132 11.29 -36.31 -11.11
C HIS A 132 11.45 -37.20 -12.37
N PRO A 133 12.23 -38.30 -12.33
CA PRO A 133 12.56 -39.10 -13.53
C PRO A 133 11.39 -39.86 -14.16
N SER A 134 10.24 -39.93 -13.47
CA SER A 134 9.03 -40.61 -13.98
C SER A 134 8.30 -39.83 -15.07
N GLN A 135 8.59 -38.53 -15.24
CA GLN A 135 7.91 -37.69 -16.20
C GLN A 135 8.30 -38.03 -17.65
N ASP A 136 9.54 -38.45 -17.89
CA ASP A 136 10.05 -38.75 -19.23
C ASP A 136 9.45 -40.06 -19.79
N ALA A 137 9.28 -41.08 -18.94
CA ALA A 137 8.62 -42.33 -19.32
C ALA A 137 7.14 -42.09 -19.69
N TYR A 138 6.43 -41.30 -18.88
CA TYR A 138 5.04 -40.93 -19.16
C TYR A 138 4.89 -40.13 -20.46
N ILE A 139 5.82 -39.21 -20.74
CA ILE A 139 5.83 -38.43 -21.99
C ILE A 139 6.10 -39.33 -23.20
N ALA A 140 6.97 -40.34 -23.08
CA ALA A 140 7.26 -41.28 -24.15
C ALA A 140 6.03 -42.15 -24.49
N ASP A 141 5.37 -42.71 -23.47
CA ASP A 141 4.15 -43.51 -23.64
C ASP A 141 3.03 -42.68 -24.31
N LEU A 142 2.83 -41.44 -23.87
CA LEU A 142 1.83 -40.54 -24.46
C LEU A 142 2.13 -40.23 -25.93
N LYS A 143 3.41 -40.02 -26.29
CA LYS A 143 3.82 -39.81 -27.68
C LYS A 143 3.51 -41.02 -28.55
N GLN A 144 3.85 -42.23 -28.06
CA GLN A 144 3.58 -43.46 -28.80
C GLN A 144 2.08 -43.69 -28.99
N ALA A 145 1.28 -43.50 -27.93
CA ALA A 145 -0.17 -43.62 -28.02
C ALA A 145 -0.78 -42.63 -29.03
N THR A 146 -0.27 -41.40 -29.06
CA THR A 146 -0.72 -40.36 -30.01
C THR A 146 -0.34 -40.72 -31.44
N GLU A 147 0.85 -41.27 -31.67
CA GLU A 147 1.28 -41.70 -33.02
C GLU A 147 0.44 -42.85 -33.55
N VAL A 148 0.15 -43.85 -32.71
CA VAL A 148 -0.71 -45.00 -33.07
C VAL A 148 -2.12 -44.51 -33.42
N ALA A 149 -2.70 -43.65 -32.59
CA ALA A 149 -4.02 -43.08 -32.85
C ALA A 149 -4.04 -42.27 -34.16
N SER A 150 -2.99 -41.49 -34.42
CA SER A 150 -2.86 -40.72 -35.66
C SER A 150 -2.80 -41.60 -36.90
N LYS A 151 -2.08 -42.73 -36.85
CA LYS A 151 -2.02 -43.70 -37.97
C LYS A 151 -3.38 -44.32 -38.24
N GLN A 152 -4.07 -44.78 -37.20
CA GLN A 152 -5.41 -45.35 -37.31
C GLN A 152 -6.41 -44.36 -37.92
N ILE A 153 -6.37 -43.10 -37.50
CA ILE A 153 -7.23 -42.05 -38.08
C ILE A 153 -6.89 -41.85 -39.56
N SER A 154 -5.60 -41.79 -39.93
CA SER A 154 -5.20 -41.64 -41.33
C SER A 154 -5.65 -42.82 -42.21
N GLU A 155 -5.50 -44.05 -41.72
CA GLU A 155 -5.95 -45.26 -42.42
C GLU A 155 -7.47 -45.29 -42.58
N ALA A 156 -8.21 -44.90 -41.54
CA ALA A 156 -9.65 -44.74 -41.62
C ALA A 156 -10.05 -43.67 -42.65
N MET A 157 -9.38 -42.51 -42.64
CA MET A 157 -9.63 -41.44 -43.61
C MET A 157 -9.35 -41.85 -45.06
N GLN A 158 -8.39 -42.74 -45.30
CA GLN A 158 -8.10 -43.28 -46.64
C GLN A 158 -9.10 -44.36 -47.08
N SER A 159 -9.66 -45.14 -46.15
CA SER A 159 -10.56 -46.25 -46.47
C SER A 159 -12.04 -45.86 -46.58
N ILE A 160 -12.48 -44.82 -45.85
CA ILE A 160 -13.87 -44.34 -45.88
C ILE A 160 -14.34 -43.97 -47.30
N PRO A 161 -13.59 -43.23 -48.15
CA PRO A 161 -14.03 -42.89 -49.50
C PRO A 161 -14.33 -44.11 -50.38
N ALA A 162 -13.48 -45.14 -50.32
CA ALA A 162 -13.70 -46.38 -51.07
C ALA A 162 -14.94 -47.14 -50.60
N LEU A 163 -15.28 -47.05 -49.31
CA LEU A 163 -16.51 -47.63 -48.76
C LEU A 163 -17.75 -46.86 -49.24
N ILE A 164 -17.67 -45.53 -49.29
CA ILE A 164 -18.72 -44.66 -49.82
C ILE A 164 -18.98 -44.98 -51.30
N GLU A 165 -17.94 -45.09 -52.13
CA GLU A 165 -18.07 -45.45 -53.55
C GLU A 165 -18.76 -46.81 -53.74
N LYS A 166 -18.41 -47.81 -52.93
CA LYS A 166 -19.08 -49.12 -52.97
C LYS A 166 -20.56 -49.02 -52.59
N ALA A 167 -20.89 -48.25 -51.56
CA ALA A 167 -22.27 -48.03 -51.14
C ALA A 167 -23.09 -47.29 -52.20
N GLU A 168 -22.51 -46.30 -52.88
CA GLU A 168 -23.11 -45.60 -54.01
C GLU A 168 -23.30 -46.52 -55.23
N GLY A 169 -22.33 -47.40 -55.52
CA GLY A 169 -22.47 -48.42 -56.56
C GLY A 169 -23.62 -49.38 -56.30
N PHE A 170 -23.76 -49.86 -55.06
CA PHE A 170 -24.91 -50.69 -54.68
C PHE A 170 -26.24 -49.94 -54.77
N SER A 171 -26.30 -48.67 -54.35
CA SER A 171 -27.54 -47.89 -54.42
C SER A 171 -27.98 -47.65 -55.86
N GLN A 172 -27.06 -47.42 -56.79
CA GLN A 172 -27.36 -47.30 -58.22
C GLN A 172 -27.91 -48.61 -58.81
N ALA A 173 -27.29 -49.76 -58.49
CA ALA A 173 -27.76 -51.06 -58.95
C ALA A 173 -29.18 -51.38 -58.47
N LEU A 174 -29.47 -51.12 -57.18
CA LEU A 174 -30.81 -51.28 -56.61
C LEU A 174 -31.83 -50.33 -57.24
N THR A 175 -31.41 -49.12 -57.64
CA THR A 175 -32.29 -48.15 -58.33
C THR A 175 -32.64 -48.60 -59.75
N LEU A 176 -31.71 -49.26 -60.46
CA LEU A 176 -31.92 -49.76 -61.82
C LEU A 176 -32.68 -51.09 -61.88
N GLN A 177 -32.74 -51.83 -60.77
CA GLN A 177 -33.39 -53.14 -60.71
C GLN A 177 -34.88 -53.12 -61.13
N PRO A 178 -35.74 -52.20 -60.64
CA PRO A 178 -37.13 -52.11 -61.11
C PRO A 178 -37.25 -51.76 -62.59
N THR A 179 -36.33 -50.95 -63.13
CA THR A 179 -36.30 -50.59 -64.55
C THR A 179 -35.96 -51.79 -65.41
N LEU A 180 -34.99 -52.61 -64.98
CA LEU A 180 -34.62 -53.85 -65.66
C LEU A 180 -35.77 -54.87 -65.64
N GLU A 181 -36.44 -55.07 -64.50
CA GLU A 181 -37.60 -55.96 -64.41
C GLU A 181 -38.78 -55.46 -65.26
N LEU A 182 -39.04 -54.15 -65.30
CA LEU A 182 -40.03 -53.56 -66.21
C LEU A 182 -39.67 -53.79 -67.68
N CYS A 183 -38.39 -53.64 -68.05
CA CYS A 183 -37.91 -53.93 -69.40
C CYS A 183 -38.07 -55.42 -69.76
N LYS A 184 -37.78 -56.34 -68.84
CA LYS A 184 -38.02 -57.78 -69.03
C LYS A 184 -39.51 -58.06 -69.24
N LEU A 185 -40.38 -57.50 -68.40
CA LEU A 185 -41.83 -57.68 -68.53
C LEU A 185 -42.36 -57.10 -69.85
N ARG A 186 -41.90 -55.92 -70.26
CA ARG A 186 -42.23 -55.37 -71.58
C ARG A 186 -41.74 -56.29 -72.69
N GLN A 187 -40.49 -56.76 -72.62
CA GLN A 187 -39.96 -57.69 -73.61
C GLN A 187 -40.79 -58.96 -73.67
N GLU A 188 -41.18 -59.56 -72.55
CA GLU A 188 -42.00 -60.77 -72.47
C GLU A 188 -43.43 -60.56 -73.01
N VAL A 189 -44.08 -59.45 -72.67
CA VAL A 189 -45.40 -59.08 -73.21
C VAL A 189 -45.36 -58.86 -74.73
N PHE A 190 -44.29 -58.25 -75.24
CA PHE A 190 -44.19 -57.89 -76.67
C PHE A 190 -43.44 -58.93 -77.53
N SER A 191 -42.76 -59.92 -76.95
CA SER A 191 -42.06 -60.99 -77.70
C SER A 191 -42.94 -62.20 -78.04
N GLY A 192 -44.18 -62.24 -77.55
CA GLY A 192 -45.21 -63.22 -77.93
C GLY A 192 -46.01 -62.89 -79.20
N CYS A 193 -45.82 -61.70 -79.81
CA CYS A 193 -46.60 -61.31 -80.99
C CYS A 193 -45.83 -61.61 -82.29
N LYS A 194 -46.02 -62.82 -82.84
CA LYS A 194 -45.76 -63.08 -84.26
C LYS A 194 -46.93 -62.52 -85.08
N ALA A 195 -46.80 -61.29 -85.57
CA ALA A 195 -47.55 -60.80 -86.73
C ALA A 195 -46.68 -59.86 -87.55
N LYS A 196 -46.78 -60.01 -88.86
CA LYS A 196 -45.97 -59.42 -89.91
C LYS A 196 -46.18 -57.91 -90.06
N GLU A 197 -45.24 -57.32 -90.79
CA GLU A 197 -45.45 -56.24 -91.78
C GLU A 197 -45.36 -54.80 -91.28
N GLU A 198 -44.19 -54.23 -91.61
CA GLU A 198 -44.00 -52.99 -92.35
C GLU A 198 -44.45 -51.61 -91.82
N ASN A 199 -43.53 -50.68 -92.12
CA ASN A 199 -43.73 -49.27 -92.46
C ASN A 199 -43.89 -48.25 -91.33
N ASN A 200 -42.76 -47.55 -91.13
CA ASN A 200 -42.61 -46.12 -91.45
C ASN A 200 -43.04 -45.10 -90.38
N VAL A 201 -42.24 -44.02 -90.37
CA VAL A 201 -42.54 -42.65 -89.97
C VAL A 201 -41.97 -42.16 -88.62
N GLN A 202 -40.79 -41.54 -88.77
CA GLN A 202 -40.39 -40.18 -88.33
C GLN A 202 -40.28 -39.92 -86.80
N ASN A 203 -39.06 -39.68 -86.33
CA ASN A 203 -38.43 -38.34 -86.17
C ASN A 203 -39.29 -37.36 -85.35
N LEU A 204 -38.81 -36.98 -84.16
CA LEU A 204 -38.24 -35.65 -83.88
C LEU A 204 -37.95 -35.47 -82.36
N VAL A 205 -36.65 -35.36 -82.07
CA VAL A 205 -35.95 -34.39 -81.17
C VAL A 205 -36.41 -34.21 -79.69
N PRO A 206 -35.50 -34.38 -78.71
CA PRO A 206 -35.68 -33.95 -77.33
C PRO A 206 -35.16 -32.50 -77.13
N PRO A 207 -35.71 -31.75 -76.16
CA PRO A 207 -34.86 -31.31 -75.04
C PRO A 207 -35.69 -31.21 -73.73
N GLY A 208 -35.13 -31.13 -72.53
CA GLY A 208 -33.76 -30.92 -72.10
C GLY A 208 -33.71 -31.02 -70.57
N GLU A 209 -32.53 -31.38 -70.09
CA GLU A 209 -31.81 -30.81 -68.95
C GLU A 209 -32.60 -29.87 -68.01
N VAL A 210 -32.61 -30.17 -66.70
CA VAL A 210 -32.01 -29.35 -65.62
C VAL A 210 -32.12 -30.12 -64.29
N THR A 211 -30.99 -30.61 -63.80
CA THR A 211 -30.61 -30.53 -62.37
C THR A 211 -29.45 -29.52 -62.33
N PRO A 212 -28.88 -29.02 -61.21
CA PRO A 212 -29.22 -29.10 -59.77
C PRO A 212 -28.99 -27.76 -59.03
N LYS A 213 -29.16 -27.69 -57.69
CA LYS A 213 -28.23 -26.91 -56.83
C LYS A 213 -28.38 -27.17 -55.33
N GLY A 214 -27.36 -27.80 -54.76
CA GLY A 214 -26.87 -27.50 -53.42
C GLY A 214 -25.40 -27.15 -53.54
N THR A 215 -24.99 -25.97 -53.08
CA THR A 215 -23.57 -25.63 -52.91
C THR A 215 -23.36 -24.74 -51.70
N VAL A 216 -22.64 -25.29 -50.72
CA VAL A 216 -21.42 -24.75 -50.06
C VAL A 216 -21.39 -23.27 -49.69
N SER A 217 -21.19 -22.98 -48.39
CA SER A 217 -19.95 -22.36 -47.88
C SER A 217 -20.18 -21.75 -46.48
N SER A 218 -19.61 -22.37 -45.45
CA SER A 218 -19.29 -21.67 -44.21
C SER A 218 -18.01 -20.87 -44.41
N LYS A 219 -17.97 -19.63 -43.90
CA LYS A 219 -16.74 -18.87 -43.71
C LYS A 219 -16.63 -18.45 -42.24
N ASN A 220 -15.56 -18.95 -41.63
CA ASN A 220 -15.08 -18.69 -40.28
C ASN A 220 -14.72 -17.20 -40.08
N PRO A 221 -14.98 -16.59 -38.90
CA PRO A 221 -14.60 -15.22 -38.60
C PRO A 221 -13.25 -15.19 -37.88
N TYR A 222 -12.23 -14.61 -38.50
CA TYR A 222 -11.01 -14.19 -37.79
C TYR A 222 -10.74 -12.71 -38.05
N VAL A 223 -11.47 -11.87 -37.35
CA VAL A 223 -11.06 -10.48 -37.11
C VAL A 223 -10.10 -10.50 -35.93
N LEU A 224 -8.81 -10.28 -36.20
CA LEU A 224 -7.80 -9.97 -35.20
C LEU A 224 -8.13 -8.63 -34.53
N LEU A 225 -8.91 -8.67 -33.45
CA LEU A 225 -9.09 -7.52 -32.57
C LEU A 225 -7.77 -7.28 -31.81
N LYS A 226 -6.97 -6.34 -32.29
CA LYS A 226 -5.92 -5.72 -31.46
C LYS A 226 -6.59 -5.01 -30.30
N ARG A 227 -6.51 -5.61 -29.11
CA ARG A 227 -6.95 -5.00 -27.86
C ARG A 227 -6.08 -3.77 -27.56
N ARG A 228 -6.62 -2.56 -27.80
CA ARG A 228 -6.05 -1.31 -27.30
C ARG A 228 -6.25 -1.29 -25.79
N LYS A 229 -5.21 -1.55 -25.00
CA LYS A 229 -5.28 -1.56 -23.53
C LYS A 229 -5.34 -0.10 -23.04
N ALA A 230 -6.44 0.29 -22.39
CA ALA A 230 -6.63 1.62 -21.84
C ALA A 230 -5.59 1.92 -20.74
N ALA A 231 -5.10 3.17 -20.69
CA ALA A 231 -4.02 3.62 -19.81
C ALA A 231 -4.39 3.70 -18.30
N GLY A 232 -5.55 3.18 -17.90
CA GLY A 232 -6.16 3.46 -16.60
C GLY A 232 -6.58 2.23 -15.78
N CYS A 233 -5.95 1.06 -15.93
CA CYS A 233 -6.27 -0.08 -15.06
C CYS A 233 -5.64 0.06 -13.66
N PRO A 234 -6.40 -0.15 -12.57
CA PRO A 234 -5.94 0.03 -11.18
C PRO A 234 -4.81 -0.91 -10.74
N GLU A 235 -4.55 -1.99 -11.48
CA GLU A 235 -3.47 -2.96 -11.22
C GLU A 235 -2.07 -2.36 -11.36
N ARG A 236 -1.89 -1.27 -12.13
CA ARG A 236 -0.59 -0.59 -12.27
C ARG A 236 -0.19 0.26 -11.05
N ARG A 237 -1.08 0.51 -10.09
CA ARG A 237 -0.75 1.27 -8.87
C ARG A 237 0.02 0.43 -7.84
N ARG A 238 -0.10 -0.90 -7.89
CA ARG A 238 0.50 -1.78 -6.86
C ARG A 238 1.92 -2.24 -7.20
N TYR A 239 2.35 -2.16 -8.45
CA TYR A 239 3.72 -2.52 -8.87
C TYR A 239 4.23 -1.62 -10.02
N PRO A 240 5.03 -0.58 -9.73
CA PRO A 240 5.67 0.22 -10.77
C PRO A 240 6.73 -0.62 -11.49
N LEU A 241 6.53 -0.93 -12.76
CA LEU A 241 7.55 -1.57 -13.61
C LEU A 241 8.71 -0.59 -13.80
N ARG A 242 9.83 -0.81 -13.10
CA ARG A 242 11.07 -0.10 -13.36
C ARG A 242 11.55 -0.44 -14.77
N ARG A 243 11.59 0.56 -15.66
CA ARG A 243 12.19 0.42 -16.99
C ARG A 243 13.69 0.15 -16.81
N ARG A 244 14.13 -1.09 -17.06
CA ARG A 244 15.56 -1.38 -17.24
C ARG A 244 15.99 -0.73 -18.56
N LYS A 245 16.85 0.28 -18.49
CA LYS A 245 17.61 0.76 -19.65
C LYS A 245 18.72 -0.25 -19.89
N ILE A 246 18.60 -1.04 -20.95
CA ILE A 246 19.70 -1.85 -21.46
C ILE A 246 20.45 -0.94 -22.43
N THR A 247 21.63 -0.47 -22.03
CA THR A 247 22.58 0.14 -22.95
C THR A 247 23.31 -0.99 -23.67
N LEU A 248 22.96 -1.21 -24.93
CA LEU A 248 23.79 -1.99 -25.84
C LEU A 248 24.84 -1.03 -26.40
N SER A 249 26.11 -1.26 -26.06
CA SER A 249 27.23 -0.60 -26.73
C SER A 249 27.35 -1.18 -28.15
N ALA A 250 27.50 -0.28 -29.13
CA ALA A 250 27.84 -0.61 -30.51
C ALA A 250 29.28 -1.13 -30.61
#